data_AF-A0A1H7ZJ73-F1
#
_entry.id   AF-A0A1H7ZJ73-F1
#
_cell.length_a   1.000
_cell.length_b   1.000
_cell.length_c   1.000
_cell.angle_alpha   90.00
_cell.angle_beta   90.00
_cell.angle_gamma   90.00
#
_symmetry.space_group_name_H-M   'P 1'
#
loop_
_entity.id
_entity.type
_entity.pdbx_description
1 polymer ?
#
loop_
_entity_poly.entity_id
_entity_poly.type
_entity_poly.pdbx_seq_one_letter_code
_entity_poly.pdbx_strand_id
1 'polypeptide(L)'
;MSTYTAFHSHTRLAAGSLAAVAERCKAVLDASPDAMPIVYDDATGRAVDIDYRGTTHDVLARLATPGEAQAAKRGPGRPKLGVVAREVTLLPRHWDWLAAQPGGASVALRRLVESASRDGAPADRTRQAREAVDRVMFALAGDLPGYEDASRAFHRGEAGAFAEIVGAWPADVRDYIALLHDRATP
;
A
#
# COMPACT_ATOMS: atom_id res chain seq x y z
N MET A 1 -11.70 2.41 3.81
CA MET A 1 -10.66 2.33 4.85
C MET A 1 -9.59 1.37 4.34
N SER A 2 -8.31 1.71 4.46
CA SER A 2 -7.23 0.79 4.06
C SER A 2 -7.18 -0.41 5.00
N THR A 3 -7.08 -1.61 4.41
CA THR A 3 -6.91 -2.87 5.15
C THR A 3 -5.48 -3.36 4.99
N TYR A 4 -5.01 -4.08 6.00
CA TYR A 4 -3.66 -4.61 6.08
C TYR A 4 -3.71 -6.08 6.44
N THR A 5 -2.77 -6.86 5.91
CA THR A 5 -2.65 -8.29 6.18
C THR A 5 -1.23 -8.62 6.59
N ALA A 6 -1.06 -9.30 7.72
CA ALA A 6 0.24 -9.74 8.21
C ALA A 6 0.47 -11.23 7.96
N PHE A 7 1.70 -11.56 7.58
CA PHE A 7 2.18 -12.92 7.40
C PHE A 7 3.43 -13.17 8.22
N HIS A 8 3.59 -14.41 8.69
CA HIS A 8 4.88 -14.95 9.08
C HIS A 8 5.12 -16.18 8.21
N SER A 9 6.14 -16.13 7.36
CA SER A 9 6.33 -17.10 6.28
C SER A 9 5.05 -17.21 5.43
N HIS A 10 4.49 -18.41 5.27
CA HIS A 10 3.25 -18.64 4.51
C HIS A 10 1.97 -18.65 5.37
N THR A 11 2.05 -18.28 6.65
CA THR A 11 0.90 -18.29 7.57
C THR A 11 0.43 -16.86 7.84
N ARG A 12 -0.87 -16.63 7.70
CA ARG A 12 -1.48 -15.32 7.99
C ARG A 12 -1.62 -15.15 9.50
N LEU A 13 -1.11 -14.06 10.03
CA LEU A 13 -1.18 -13.71 11.45
C LEU A 13 -2.46 -12.93 11.80
N ALA A 14 -2.81 -11.97 10.96
CA ALA A 14 -3.97 -11.08 11.14
C ALA A 14 -4.33 -10.39 9.82
N ALA A 15 -5.58 -9.93 9.72
CA ALA A 15 -6.03 -9.02 8.68
C ALA A 15 -6.99 -7.99 9.30
N GLY A 16 -6.92 -6.72 8.88
CA GLY A 16 -7.79 -5.66 9.38
C GLY A 16 -7.17 -4.28 9.37
N SER A 17 -7.43 -3.49 10.41
CA SER A 17 -6.79 -2.18 10.58
C SER A 17 -5.31 -2.34 10.91
N LEU A 18 -4.48 -1.34 10.55
CA LEU A 18 -3.05 -1.37 10.83
C LEU A 18 -2.77 -1.56 12.34
N ALA A 19 -3.56 -0.93 13.20
CA ALA A 19 -3.43 -1.06 14.66
C ALA A 19 -3.68 -2.50 15.14
N ALA A 20 -4.78 -3.13 14.70
CA ALA A 20 -5.10 -4.50 15.11
C ALA A 20 -4.06 -5.51 14.59
N VAL A 21 -3.57 -5.30 13.37
CA VAL A 21 -2.53 -6.13 12.76
C VAL A 21 -1.19 -5.97 13.50
N ALA A 22 -0.78 -4.74 13.79
CA ALA A 22 0.45 -4.45 14.52
C ALA A 22 0.43 -5.02 15.95
N GLU A 23 -0.71 -4.93 16.65
CA GLU A 23 -0.89 -5.54 17.96
C GLU A 23 -0.68 -7.06 17.90
N ARG A 24 -1.26 -7.72 16.89
CA ARG A 24 -1.08 -9.17 16.72
C ARG A 24 0.35 -9.55 16.40
N CYS A 25 1.02 -8.81 15.51
CA CYS A 25 2.44 -9.03 15.19
C CYS A 25 3.33 -8.84 16.43
N LYS A 26 3.05 -7.83 17.25
CA LYS A 26 3.78 -7.59 18.50
C LYS A 26 3.63 -8.76 19.48
N ALA A 27 2.42 -9.29 19.65
CA ALA A 27 2.19 -10.44 20.51
C ALA A 27 2.96 -11.70 20.04
N VAL A 28 3.09 -11.89 18.72
CA VAL A 28 3.89 -12.99 18.15
C VAL A 28 5.38 -12.76 18.41
N LEU A 29 5.89 -11.55 18.19
CA LEU A 29 7.29 -11.20 18.46
C LEU A 29 7.66 -11.34 19.94
N ASP A 30 6.75 -10.99 20.85
CA ASP A 30 6.96 -11.16 22.30
C ASP A 30 7.03 -12.62 22.72
N ALA A 31 6.24 -13.49 22.07
CA ALA A 31 6.25 -14.92 22.32
C ALA A 31 7.40 -15.64 21.60
N SER A 32 7.88 -15.09 20.48
CA SER A 32 8.90 -15.68 19.62
C SER A 32 9.74 -14.58 18.96
N PRO A 33 10.84 -14.16 19.60
CA PRO A 33 11.67 -13.05 19.12
C PRO A 33 12.29 -13.27 17.74
N ASP A 34 12.44 -14.53 17.30
CA ASP A 34 12.97 -14.90 15.99
C ASP A 34 11.92 -14.82 14.87
N ALA A 35 10.65 -14.58 15.21
CA ALA A 35 9.60 -14.41 14.21
C ALA A 35 9.87 -13.15 13.38
N MET A 36 9.68 -13.26 12.07
CA MET A 36 9.76 -12.14 11.14
C MET A 36 8.39 -11.90 10.49
N PRO A 37 7.47 -11.19 11.17
CA PRO A 37 6.19 -10.85 10.58
C PRO A 37 6.35 -9.72 9.55
N ILE A 38 5.73 -9.89 8.39
CA ILE A 38 5.66 -8.87 7.33
C ILE A 38 4.21 -8.43 7.18
N VAL A 39 3.97 -7.13 7.24
CA VAL A 39 2.65 -6.53 7.09
C VAL A 39 2.53 -5.93 5.69
N TYR A 40 1.47 -6.26 4.96
CA TYR A 40 1.19 -5.71 3.63
C TYR A 40 0.00 -4.75 3.69
N ASP A 41 0.08 -3.65 2.95
CA ASP A 41 -1.07 -2.80 2.63
C ASP A 41 -1.86 -3.45 1.49
N ASP A 42 -3.10 -3.89 1.73
CA ASP A 42 -3.87 -4.66 0.75
C ASP A 42 -4.26 -3.84 -0.49
N ALA A 43 -4.22 -2.50 -0.42
CA ALA A 43 -4.54 -1.64 -1.56
C ALA A 43 -3.34 -1.52 -2.52
N THR A 44 -2.12 -1.67 -2.00
CA THR A 44 -0.90 -1.42 -2.77
C THR A 44 0.01 -2.63 -2.90
N GLY A 45 -0.16 -3.66 -2.07
CA GLY A 45 0.74 -4.81 -1.96
C GLY A 45 2.14 -4.46 -1.43
N ARG A 46 2.36 -3.26 -0.88
CA ARG A 46 3.64 -2.89 -0.25
C ARG A 46 3.72 -3.41 1.17
N ALA A 47 4.92 -3.85 1.54
CA ALA A 47 5.25 -4.06 2.94
C ALA A 47 5.23 -2.71 3.69
N VAL A 48 4.65 -2.73 4.89
CA VAL A 48 4.60 -1.61 5.82
C VAL A 48 5.63 -1.87 6.91
N ASP A 49 6.58 -0.95 7.06
CA ASP A 49 7.56 -1.00 8.12
C ASP A 49 6.94 -0.52 9.44
N ILE A 50 7.05 -1.35 10.48
CA ILE A 50 6.46 -1.08 11.80
C ILE A 50 7.56 -1.25 12.85
N ASP A 51 7.76 -0.20 13.64
CA ASP A 51 8.69 -0.23 14.76
C ASP A 51 8.07 -0.92 15.99
N TYR A 52 8.41 -2.18 16.19
CA TYR A 52 7.92 -3.03 17.28
C TYR A 52 8.64 -2.83 18.63
N ARG A 53 9.56 -1.86 18.76
CA ARG A 53 10.32 -1.68 20.01
C ARG A 53 9.45 -1.17 21.16
N GLY A 54 9.57 -1.79 22.33
CA GLY A 54 8.87 -1.39 23.56
C GLY A 54 7.62 -2.21 23.82
N THR A 55 6.65 -1.61 24.52
CA THR A 55 5.37 -2.25 24.83
C THR A 55 4.40 -2.14 23.65
N THR A 56 3.34 -2.96 23.63
CA THR A 56 2.26 -2.84 22.63
C THR A 56 1.67 -1.43 22.59
N HIS A 57 1.55 -0.78 23.75
CA HIS A 57 1.07 0.60 23.84
C HIS A 57 1.99 1.57 23.09
N ASP A 58 3.31 1.44 23.25
CA ASP A 58 4.29 2.29 22.57
C ASP A 58 4.22 2.13 21.05
N VAL A 59 4.05 0.89 20.57
CA VAL A 59 3.90 0.58 19.14
C VAL A 59 2.65 1.25 18.59
N LEU A 60 1.49 1.05 19.24
CA LEU A 60 0.22 1.62 18.81
C LEU A 60 0.22 3.16 18.84
N ALA A 61 0.87 3.76 19.85
CA ALA A 61 1.00 5.21 19.96
C ALA A 61 1.77 5.80 18.76
N ARG A 62 2.83 5.13 18.29
CA ARG A 62 3.59 5.58 17.10
C ARG A 62 2.76 5.48 15.82
N LEU A 63 1.90 4.47 15.70
CA LEU A 63 1.01 4.30 14.54
C LEU A 63 -0.11 5.34 14.49
N ALA A 64 -0.55 5.84 15.66
CA ALA A 64 -1.58 6.87 15.77
C ALA A 64 -1.09 8.29 15.37
N THR A 65 0.23 8.49 15.21
CA THR A 65 0.83 9.76 14.81
C THR A 65 1.45 9.63 13.40
N PRO A 66 0.66 9.81 12.32
CA PRO A 66 1.22 9.85 10.98
C PRO A 66 2.05 11.12 10.82
N GLY A 67 3.37 11.02 11.00
CA GLY A 67 4.31 12.11 10.73
C GLY A 67 5.59 12.17 11.56
N GLU A 68 5.71 11.40 12.66
CA GLU A 68 6.86 11.56 13.56
C GLU A 68 8.07 10.67 13.23
N ALA A 69 7.91 9.59 12.46
CA ALA A 69 9.04 8.74 12.05
C ALA A 69 10.06 9.42 11.12
N GLN A 70 9.77 10.65 10.62
CA GLN A 70 10.72 11.47 9.86
C GLN A 70 10.89 12.91 10.39
N ALA A 71 10.26 13.27 11.50
CA ALA A 71 10.29 14.63 12.04
C ALA A 71 11.00 14.68 13.39
N ALA A 72 12.24 14.18 13.46
CA ALA A 72 13.12 14.55 14.55
C ALA A 72 13.40 16.06 14.49
N LYS A 73 12.82 16.78 15.46
CA LYS A 73 13.10 18.17 15.90
C LYS A 73 12.65 19.31 14.97
N ARG A 74 11.52 19.95 15.28
CA ARG A 74 11.34 21.40 15.12
C ARG A 74 10.27 21.90 16.10
N GLY A 75 10.69 22.86 16.93
CA GLY A 75 9.95 23.40 18.07
C GLY A 75 8.66 24.17 17.75
N PRO A 76 8.04 24.79 18.76
CA PRO A 76 6.65 25.20 18.73
C PRO A 76 6.44 26.47 17.89
N GLY A 77 5.42 26.48 17.03
CA GLY A 77 4.98 27.73 16.41
C GLY A 77 4.10 27.58 15.16
N ARG A 78 2.80 27.84 15.36
CA ARG A 78 1.73 28.14 14.37
C ARG A 78 1.18 26.96 13.55
N PRO A 79 -0.16 26.75 13.52
CA PRO A 79 -0.77 25.73 12.67
C PRO A 79 -0.47 26.06 11.20
N LYS A 80 0.32 25.21 10.53
CA LYS A 80 0.59 25.31 9.10
C LYS A 80 -0.68 24.90 8.36
N LEU A 81 -1.06 25.66 7.33
CA LEU A 81 -2.20 25.37 6.46
C LEU A 81 -2.03 24.10 5.58
N GLY A 82 -1.11 23.18 5.93
CA GLY A 82 -0.84 21.93 5.23
C GLY A 82 -0.23 22.03 3.83
N VAL A 83 0.01 23.23 3.29
CA VAL A 83 0.54 23.40 1.92
C VAL A 83 2.07 23.34 1.93
N VAL A 84 2.63 22.40 1.17
CA VAL A 84 4.08 22.28 0.93
C VAL A 84 4.37 22.76 -0.49
N ALA A 85 5.20 23.80 -0.63
CA ALA A 85 5.67 24.25 -1.94
C ALA A 85 6.76 23.30 -2.47
N ARG A 86 6.67 22.95 -3.75
CA ARG A 86 7.68 22.20 -4.50
C ARG A 86 7.88 22.86 -5.86
N GLU A 87 9.06 22.68 -6.44
CA GLU A 87 9.41 23.23 -7.75
C GLU A 87 8.76 22.42 -8.88
N VAL A 88 8.25 23.11 -9.90
CA VAL A 88 7.67 22.50 -11.11
C VAL A 88 8.20 23.26 -12.32
N THR A 89 8.70 22.53 -13.31
CA THR A 89 9.13 23.10 -14.59
C THR A 89 8.05 22.85 -15.65
N LEU A 90 7.60 23.91 -16.31
CA LEU A 90 6.60 23.86 -17.38
C LEU A 90 7.07 24.68 -18.59
N LEU A 91 6.48 24.40 -19.76
CA LEU A 91 6.71 25.19 -20.97
C LEU A 91 6.19 26.63 -20.78
N PRO A 92 6.82 27.65 -21.41
CA PRO A 92 6.39 29.05 -21.30
C PRO A 92 4.88 29.26 -21.56
N ARG A 93 4.35 28.65 -22.63
CA ARG A 93 2.91 28.71 -22.95
C ARG A 93 1.99 28.18 -21.83
N HIS A 94 2.45 27.24 -21.02
CA HIS A 94 1.68 26.71 -19.91
C HIS A 94 1.69 27.68 -18.73
N TRP A 95 2.80 28.39 -18.52
CA TRP A 95 2.86 29.46 -17.54
C TRP A 95 1.97 30.63 -17.91
N ASP A 96 1.96 31.03 -19.19
CA ASP A 96 1.08 32.09 -19.69
C ASP A 96 -0.39 31.73 -19.46
N TRP A 97 -0.76 30.48 -19.76
CA TRP A 97 -2.11 29.99 -19.51
C TRP A 97 -2.46 29.93 -18.01
N LEU A 98 -1.54 29.48 -17.16
CA LEU A 98 -1.72 29.41 -15.70
C LEU A 98 -1.85 30.80 -15.06
N ALA A 99 -1.11 31.79 -15.56
CA ALA A 99 -1.17 33.17 -15.09
C ALA A 99 -2.51 33.84 -15.43
N ALA A 100 -3.15 33.41 -16.52
CA ALA A 100 -4.46 33.91 -16.93
C ALA A 100 -5.64 33.31 -16.12
N GLN A 101 -5.40 32.34 -15.22
CA GLN A 101 -6.47 31.65 -14.50
C GLN A 101 -7.03 32.47 -13.31
N PRO A 102 -8.36 32.51 -13.10
CA PRO A 102 -8.95 33.10 -11.92
C PRO A 102 -8.49 32.39 -10.64
N GLY A 103 -7.87 33.13 -9.71
CA GLY A 103 -7.29 32.57 -8.49
C GLY A 103 -5.82 32.10 -8.62
N GLY A 104 -5.21 32.30 -9.79
CA GLY A 104 -3.79 32.10 -10.03
C GLY A 104 -3.37 30.65 -10.29
N ALA A 105 -2.10 30.49 -10.66
CA ALA A 105 -1.52 29.23 -11.10
C ALA A 105 -1.73 28.07 -10.10
N SER A 106 -1.56 28.32 -8.79
CA SER A 106 -1.70 27.27 -7.78
C SER A 106 -3.13 26.73 -7.63
N VAL A 107 -4.15 27.58 -7.79
CA VAL A 107 -5.56 27.15 -7.75
C VAL A 107 -5.91 26.35 -9.00
N ALA A 108 -5.45 26.80 -10.17
CA ALA A 108 -5.64 26.09 -11.42
C ALA A 108 -4.97 24.72 -11.42
N LEU A 109 -3.70 24.64 -10.98
CA LEU A 109 -2.98 23.38 -10.85
C LEU A 109 -3.67 22.43 -9.88
N ARG A 110 -4.17 22.91 -8.74
CA ARG A 110 -4.90 22.05 -7.80
C ARG A 110 -6.17 21.48 -8.43
N ARG A 111 -6.96 22.29 -9.13
CA ARG A 111 -8.18 21.84 -9.81
C ARG A 111 -7.88 20.83 -10.92
N LEU A 112 -6.82 21.06 -11.69
CA LEU A 112 -6.37 20.12 -12.73
C LEU A 112 -5.94 18.78 -12.12
N VAL A 113 -5.17 18.81 -11.03
CA VAL A 113 -4.78 17.61 -10.28
C VAL A 113 -6.01 16.90 -9.71
N GLU A 114 -6.96 17.63 -9.12
CA GLU A 114 -8.20 17.05 -8.59
C GLU A 114 -9.06 16.42 -9.68
N SER A 115 -9.20 17.05 -10.85
CA SER A 115 -9.95 16.48 -11.99
C SER A 115 -9.25 15.23 -12.52
N ALA A 116 -7.96 15.32 -12.84
CA ALA A 116 -7.19 14.19 -13.35
C ALA A 116 -7.16 13.02 -12.35
N SER A 117 -7.07 13.32 -11.05
CA SER A 117 -7.14 12.31 -10.00
C SER A 117 -8.52 11.63 -9.90
N ARG A 118 -9.62 12.31 -10.29
CA ARG A 118 -10.96 11.71 -10.32
C ARG A 118 -11.19 10.92 -11.59
N ASP A 119 -10.76 11.45 -12.74
CA ASP A 119 -10.98 10.85 -14.06
C ASP A 119 -10.09 9.61 -14.29
N GLY A 120 -8.86 9.62 -13.77
CA GLY A 120 -7.95 8.47 -13.77
C GLY A 120 -8.23 7.44 -12.67
N ALA A 121 -9.06 7.77 -11.66
CA ALA A 121 -9.24 6.95 -10.47
C ALA A 121 -9.64 5.49 -10.73
N PRO A 122 -10.53 5.14 -11.68
CA PRO A 122 -10.87 3.73 -11.93
C PRO A 122 -9.72 2.95 -12.58
N ALA A 123 -9.12 3.49 -13.65
CA ALA A 123 -8.02 2.82 -14.37
C ALA A 123 -6.74 2.74 -13.51
N ASP A 124 -6.44 3.81 -12.74
CA ASP A 124 -5.34 3.83 -11.78
C ASP A 124 -5.58 2.84 -10.63
N ARG A 125 -6.82 2.68 -10.15
CA ARG A 125 -7.16 1.67 -9.13
C ARG A 125 -6.99 0.25 -9.65
N THR A 126 -7.44 -0.05 -10.87
CA THR A 126 -7.23 -1.37 -11.49
C THR A 126 -5.75 -1.65 -11.69
N ARG A 127 -4.96 -0.67 -12.18
CA ARG A 127 -3.51 -0.82 -12.31
C ARG A 127 -2.86 -1.07 -10.94
N GLN A 128 -3.22 -0.28 -9.94
CA GLN A 128 -2.67 -0.41 -8.58
C GLN A 128 -3.02 -1.75 -7.94
N ALA A 129 -4.25 -2.23 -8.13
CA ALA A 129 -4.67 -3.53 -7.62
C ALA A 129 -3.92 -4.68 -8.32
N ARG A 130 -3.68 -4.59 -9.63
CA ARG A 130 -2.84 -5.56 -10.35
C ARG A 130 -1.39 -5.57 -9.84
N GLU A 131 -0.79 -4.40 -9.69
CA GLU A 131 0.55 -4.28 -9.13
C GLU A 131 0.63 -4.78 -7.67
N ALA A 132 -0.46 -4.68 -6.91
CA ALA A 132 -0.56 -5.22 -5.56
C ALA A 132 -0.51 -6.75 -5.57
N VAL A 133 -1.26 -7.39 -6.47
CA VAL A 133 -1.21 -8.85 -6.69
C VAL A 133 0.21 -9.28 -7.06
N ASP A 134 0.83 -8.63 -8.05
CA ASP A 134 2.18 -8.99 -8.50
C ASP A 134 3.21 -8.93 -7.37
N ARG A 135 3.20 -7.84 -6.59
CA ARG A 135 4.15 -7.64 -5.49
C ARG A 135 3.97 -8.67 -4.39
N VAL A 136 2.73 -8.91 -3.97
CA VAL A 136 2.42 -9.86 -2.90
C VAL A 136 2.69 -11.28 -3.35
N MET A 137 2.32 -11.64 -4.58
CA MET A 137 2.56 -12.95 -5.15
C MET A 137 4.06 -13.24 -5.28
N PHE A 138 4.86 -12.27 -5.74
CA PHE A 138 6.32 -12.42 -5.73
C PHE A 138 6.87 -12.60 -4.30
N ALA A 139 6.41 -11.79 -3.34
CA ALA A 139 6.94 -11.82 -1.97
C ALA A 139 6.56 -13.08 -1.17
N LEU A 140 5.34 -13.61 -1.35
CA LEU A 140 4.82 -14.74 -0.59
C LEU A 140 4.90 -16.07 -1.34
N ALA A 141 4.96 -16.04 -2.67
CA ALA A 141 4.92 -17.24 -3.49
C ALA A 141 6.10 -17.35 -4.46
N GLY A 142 7.05 -16.42 -4.47
CA GLY A 142 8.20 -16.46 -5.37
C GLY A 142 9.03 -17.75 -5.29
N ASP A 143 9.10 -18.36 -4.11
CA ASP A 143 9.78 -19.63 -3.86
C ASP A 143 8.85 -20.85 -3.93
N LEU A 144 7.56 -20.66 -4.21
CA LEU A 144 6.58 -21.74 -4.29
C LEU A 144 6.55 -22.37 -5.70
N PRO A 145 6.32 -23.69 -5.79
CA PRO A 145 6.14 -24.36 -7.07
C PRO A 145 5.05 -23.72 -7.93
N GLY A 146 5.33 -23.55 -9.22
CA GLY A 146 4.37 -22.99 -10.18
C GLY A 146 4.24 -21.46 -10.16
N TYR A 147 5.03 -20.73 -9.36
CA TYR A 147 5.02 -19.26 -9.33
C TYR A 147 5.12 -18.60 -10.71
N GLU A 148 6.08 -19.02 -11.53
CA GLU A 148 6.29 -18.41 -12.85
C GLU A 148 5.11 -18.65 -13.80
N ASP A 149 4.51 -19.85 -13.74
CA ASP A 149 3.31 -20.19 -14.49
C ASP A 149 2.09 -19.38 -14.00
N ALA A 150 1.95 -19.20 -12.68
CA ALA A 150 0.89 -18.37 -12.09
C ALA A 150 1.04 -16.90 -12.50
N SER A 151 2.26 -16.34 -12.46
CA SER A 151 2.53 -14.98 -12.92
C SER A 151 2.20 -14.80 -14.40
N ARG A 152 2.58 -15.77 -15.24
CA ARG A 152 2.24 -15.75 -16.67
C ARG A 152 0.73 -15.83 -16.91
N ALA A 153 0.02 -16.72 -16.22
CA ALA A 153 -1.43 -16.86 -16.33
C ALA A 153 -2.15 -15.59 -15.87
N PHE A 154 -1.70 -14.97 -14.77
CA PHE A 154 -2.23 -13.70 -14.27
C PHE A 154 -2.11 -12.57 -15.30
N HIS A 155 -0.92 -12.37 -15.87
CA HIS A 155 -0.70 -11.31 -16.87
C HIS A 155 -1.42 -11.57 -18.19
N ARG A 156 -1.66 -12.83 -18.56
CA ARG A 156 -2.47 -13.22 -19.74
C ARG A 156 -3.98 -13.12 -19.51
N GLY A 157 -4.42 -12.96 -18.26
CA GLY A 157 -5.84 -12.95 -17.90
C GLY A 157 -6.49 -14.34 -17.94
N GLU A 158 -5.70 -15.41 -17.81
CA GLU A 158 -6.16 -16.80 -17.85
C GLU A 158 -6.64 -17.25 -16.45
N ALA A 159 -7.78 -16.71 -16.00
CA ALA A 159 -8.27 -16.88 -14.63
C ALA A 159 -8.40 -18.35 -14.18
N GLY A 160 -8.79 -19.26 -15.09
CA GLY A 160 -8.90 -20.69 -14.79
C GLY A 160 -7.54 -21.34 -14.52
N ALA A 161 -6.56 -21.11 -15.39
CA ALA A 161 -5.19 -21.62 -15.21
C ALA A 161 -4.52 -21.01 -13.97
N PHE A 162 -4.75 -19.71 -13.73
CA PHE A 162 -4.27 -19.04 -12.54
C PHE A 162 -4.83 -19.68 -11.26
N ALA A 163 -6.15 -19.87 -11.18
CA ALA A 163 -6.80 -20.47 -10.01
C ALA A 163 -6.34 -21.91 -9.74
N GLU A 164 -6.10 -22.70 -10.79
CA GLU A 164 -5.59 -24.07 -10.66
C GLU A 164 -4.19 -24.10 -10.02
N ILE A 165 -3.27 -23.26 -10.50
CA ILE A 165 -1.90 -23.20 -9.99
C ILE A 165 -1.86 -22.67 -8.55
N VAL A 166 -2.53 -21.53 -8.30
CA VAL A 166 -2.61 -20.92 -6.96
C VAL A 166 -3.33 -21.84 -5.97
N GLY A 167 -4.22 -22.71 -6.45
CA GLY A 167 -4.92 -23.72 -5.65
C GLY A 167 -4.01 -24.69 -4.90
N ALA A 168 -2.79 -24.93 -5.41
CA ALA A 168 -1.80 -25.82 -4.79
C ALA A 168 -0.93 -25.14 -3.71
N TRP A 169 -1.00 -23.81 -3.57
CA TRP A 169 -0.23 -23.07 -2.58
C TRP A 169 -0.79 -23.20 -1.16
N PRO A 170 0.00 -22.84 -0.11
CA PRO A 170 -0.48 -22.78 1.25
C PRO A 170 -1.78 -21.97 1.36
N ALA A 171 -2.74 -22.48 2.14
CA ALA A 171 -4.11 -21.95 2.15
C ALA A 171 -4.18 -20.43 2.41
N ASP A 172 -3.42 -19.93 3.38
CA ASP A 172 -3.40 -18.49 3.70
C ASP A 172 -2.83 -17.64 2.54
N VAL A 173 -1.80 -18.12 1.83
CA VAL A 173 -1.21 -17.44 0.67
C VAL A 173 -2.19 -17.45 -0.50
N ARG A 174 -2.78 -18.61 -0.81
CA ARG A 174 -3.81 -18.76 -1.85
C ARG A 174 -4.99 -17.83 -1.59
N ASP A 175 -5.56 -17.86 -0.39
CA ASP A 175 -6.75 -17.10 -0.05
C ASP A 175 -6.49 -15.60 -0.08
N TYR A 176 -5.28 -15.16 0.32
CA TYR A 176 -4.89 -13.76 0.24
C TYR A 176 -4.66 -13.29 -1.19
N ILE A 177 -4.01 -14.09 -2.03
CA ILE A 177 -3.80 -13.76 -3.45
C ILE A 177 -5.14 -13.73 -4.20
N ALA A 178 -6.05 -14.65 -3.91
CA ALA A 178 -7.41 -14.64 -4.45
C ALA A 178 -8.18 -13.37 -4.05
N LEU A 179 -8.09 -12.96 -2.78
CA LEU A 179 -8.69 -11.70 -2.30
C LEU A 179 -8.16 -10.48 -3.06
N LEU A 180 -6.85 -10.40 -3.32
CA LEU A 180 -6.26 -9.29 -4.06
C LEU A 180 -6.61 -9.36 -5.56
N HIS A 181 -6.66 -10.56 -6.13
CA HIS A 181 -7.04 -10.79 -7.51
C HIS A 181 -8.47 -10.31 -7.78
N ASP A 182 -9.43 -10.66 -6.93
CA ASP A 182 -10.83 -10.23 -7.06
C ASP A 182 -10.99 -8.71 -7.00
N ARG A 183 -10.10 -8.01 -6.29
CA ARG A 183 -10.06 -6.54 -6.26
C ARG A 183 -9.42 -5.93 -7.51
N ALA A 184 -8.61 -6.70 -8.22
CA ALA A 184 -7.91 -6.27 -9.43
C ALA A 184 -8.74 -6.51 -10.71
N THR A 185 -9.71 -7.42 -10.66
CA THR A 185 -10.70 -7.63 -11.72
C THR A 185 -11.92 -6.73 -11.52
N PRO A 186 -12.38 -6.00 -12.55
CA PRO A 186 -13.58 -5.15 -12.48
C PRO A 186 -14.89 -5.96 -12.37
#